data_AF-A0A970CWN8-F1
#
_entry.id   AF-A0A970CWN8-F1
#
_cell.length_a   1.000
_cell.length_b   1.000
_cell.length_c   1.000
_cell.angle_alpha   90.00
_cell.angle_beta   90.00
_cell.angle_gamma   90.00
#
_symmetry.space_group_name_H-M   'P 1'
#
loop_
_entity.id
_entity.type
_entity.pdbx_description
1 polymer ?
#
loop_
_entity_poly.entity_id
_entity_poly.type
_entity_poly.pdbx_seq_one_letter_code
_entity_poly.pdbx_strand_id
1 'polypeptide(L)' 'MINKIHTPIATAIKAVPPEEIAISIAGEMIYERALFRENKG' A
#
# COMPACT_ATOMS: atom_id res chain seq x y z
N MET A 1 -1.43 9.18 -15.06
CA MET A 1 -2.90 9.13 -14.85
C MET A 1 -3.13 9.27 -13.36
N ILE A 2 -3.98 10.20 -12.93
CA ILE A 2 -4.25 10.46 -11.49
C ILE A 2 -4.78 9.22 -10.76
N ASN A 3 -5.42 8.30 -11.47
CA ASN A 3 -6.00 7.05 -10.93
C ASN A 3 -4.98 6.06 -10.32
N LYS A 4 -3.67 6.32 -10.42
CA LYS A 4 -2.62 5.48 -9.81
C LYS A 4 -2.01 6.10 -8.54
N ILE A 5 -2.58 7.19 -8.06
CA ILE A 5 -2.13 7.87 -6.84
C ILE A 5 -3.04 7.39 -5.70
N HIS A 6 -2.45 6.76 -4.69
CA HIS A 6 -3.16 6.36 -3.49
C HIS A 6 -3.09 7.49 -2.47
N THR A 7 -4.25 8.03 -2.11
CA THR A 7 -4.38 9.07 -1.10
C THR A 7 -5.70 8.92 -0.33
N PRO A 8 -5.67 8.73 1.00
CA PRO A 8 -4.47 8.51 1.82
C PRO A 8 -3.72 7.22 1.41
N ILE A 9 -2.39 7.23 1.55
CA ILE A 9 -1.53 6.04 1.43
C ILE A 9 -1.69 5.20 2.71
N ALA A 10 -1.37 3.91 2.62
CA ALA A 10 -1.36 2.89 3.65
C ALA A 10 -2.66 2.10 3.77
N THR A 11 -2.53 0.84 4.19
CA THR A 11 -3.68 -0.03 4.48
C THR A 11 -4.55 0.52 5.62
N ALA A 12 -5.86 0.29 5.53
CA ALA A 12 -6.85 0.80 6.47
C ALA A 12 -6.88 0.04 7.81
N ILE A 13 -5.74 -0.05 8.50
CA ILE A 13 -5.58 -0.75 9.78
C ILE A 13 -5.71 0.15 11.01
N LYS A 14 -6.02 1.44 10.82
CA LYS A 14 -6.07 2.46 11.87
C LYS A 14 -4.73 2.63 12.60
N ALA A 15 -3.62 2.54 11.86
CA ALA A 15 -2.28 2.79 12.39
C ALA A 15 -2.16 4.21 12.93
N VAL A 16 -1.61 4.35 14.14
CA VAL A 16 -1.36 5.65 14.80
C VAL A 16 0.12 5.82 15.18
N PRO A 17 0.78 4.83 15.81
CA PRO A 17 2.21 4.89 16.04
C PRO A 17 2.99 4.98 14.71
N PRO A 18 4.12 5.69 14.66
CA PRO A 18 4.96 5.77 13.46
C PRO A 18 5.35 4.41 12.89
N GLU A 19 5.61 3.43 13.75
CA GLU A 19 5.99 2.07 13.38
C GLU A 19 4.83 1.36 12.68
N GLU A 20 3.61 1.50 13.20
CA GLU A 20 2.42 0.93 12.58
C GLU A 20 2.09 1.63 11.25
N ILE A 21 2.31 2.95 11.16
CA ILE A 21 2.15 3.69 9.91
C ILE A 21 3.14 3.16 8.86
N ALA A 22 4.40 2.97 9.24
CA ALA A 22 5.42 2.42 8.35
C ALA A 22 5.07 1.01 7.87
N ILE A 23 4.61 0.14 8.77
CA ILE A 23 4.17 -1.22 8.45
C ILE A 23 2.96 -1.19 7.50
N SER A 24 2.00 -0.30 7.75
CA SER A 24 0.81 -0.15 6.91
C SER A 24 1.14 0.29 5.48
N ILE A 25 2.11 1.20 5.31
CA ILE A 25 2.60 1.64 4.00
C ILE A 25 3.35 0.48 3.31
N ALA A 26 4.23 -0.21 4.03
CA ALA A 26 4.96 -1.35 3.50
C ALA A 26 4.02 -2.47 3.04
N GLY A 27 2.95 -2.73 3.79
CA GLY A 27 1.91 -3.69 3.44
C GLY A 27 1.24 -3.36 2.10
N GLU A 28 0.85 -2.10 1.89
CA GLU A 28 0.27 -1.65 0.62
C GLU A 28 1.26 -1.78 -0.55
N MET A 29 2.52 -1.39 -0.37
CA MET A 29 3.55 -1.49 -1.41
C MET A 29 3.81 -2.94 -1.85
N ILE A 30 3.84 -3.87 -0.89
CA ILE A 30 4.03 -5.30 -1.18
C ILE A 30 2.82 -5.86 -1.92
N TYR A 31 1.61 -5.52 -1.47
CA TYR A 31 0.36 -5.96 -2.09
C TYR A 31 0.24 -5.50 -3.55
N GLU A 32 0.43 -4.20 -3.81
CA GLU A 32 0.41 -3.63 -5.17
C GLU A 32 1.49 -4.26 -6.06
N ARG A 33 2.68 -4.51 -5.52
CA ARG A 33 3.74 -5.18 -6.26
C ARG A 33 3.40 -6.63 -6.58
N ALA A 34 2.69 -7.34 -5.70
CA ALA A 34 2.21 -8.70 -5.96
C ALA A 34 1.16 -8.70 -7.08
N LEU A 35 0.13 -7.87 -6.98
CA LEU A 35 -0.91 -7.72 -8.02
C LEU A 35 -0.31 -7.38 -9.38
N PHE A 36 0.69 -6.50 -9.40
CA PHE A 36 1.37 -6.13 -10.64
C PHE A 36 2.17 -7.30 -11.25
N ARG A 37 2.75 -8.18 -10.44
CA ARG A 37 3.43 -9.39 -10.92
C ARG A 37 2.43 -10.39 -11.48
N GLU A 38 1.30 -10.59 -10.78
CA GLU A 38 0.23 -11.51 -11.20
C GLU A 38 -0.42 -11.06 -12.50
N ASN A 39 -0.73 -9.77 -12.64
CA ASN A 39 -1.31 -9.21 -13.87
C ASN A 39 -0.33 -9.13 -15.06
N LYS A 40 0.94 -9.47 -14.85
CA LYS A 40 1.98 -9.54 -15.90
C LYS A 40 2.27 -10.98 -16.36
N GLY A 41 1.72 -11.99 -15.70
CA GLY A 41 1.68 -13.37 -16.17
C GLY A 41 0.46 -13.61 -17.05
#